data_AF-A0A8S0WLD2-F1
#
_entry.id   AF-A0A8S0WLD2-F1
#
_cell.length_a   1.000
_cell.length_b   1.000
_cell.length_c   1.000
_cell.angle_alpha   90.00
_cell.angle_beta   90.00
_cell.angle_gamma   90.00
#
_symmetry.space_group_name_H-M   'P 1'
#
loop_
_entity.id
_entity.type
_entity.pdbx_description
1 polymer ?
#
loop_
_entity_poly.entity_id
_entity_poly.type
_entity_poly.pdbx_seq_one_letter_code
_entity_poly.pdbx_strand_id
1 'polypeptide(L)'
;MKQTPTHSPSARDQAPQALPLITPPRRYPAIIHAVVFSAVLAPIVLLPYLGARRKIGALHRTLGRLEKEITKLRCELKLTASAHEATSAEFRRLQDLARGTATELGEARKKAAKREAEQLVVDKAMQSDIQKLLTDTQHSRTQAASLRALGTSLADIAAFMEEVELDFGMGVRRRDQRGIERLRLLALRMQSLSQLDREECGKEGRESS
;
A
#
# COMPACT_ATOMS: atom_id res chain seq x y z
N MET A 1 -17.12 54.72 43.40
CA MET A 1 -17.98 55.51 42.48
C MET A 1 -19.33 54.82 42.44
N LYS A 2 -20.50 55.36 42.79
CA LYS A 2 -21.05 56.67 43.22
C LYS A 2 -22.20 56.29 44.19
N GLN A 3 -22.17 56.68 45.47
CA GLN A 3 -22.77 57.89 46.06
C GLN A 3 -24.31 58.02 45.90
N THR A 4 -24.98 58.12 47.06
CA THR A 4 -26.40 58.42 47.36
C THR A 4 -26.78 59.88 46.99
N PRO A 5 -28.08 60.30 47.01
CA PRO A 5 -28.72 60.88 48.23
C PRO A 5 -30.25 60.55 48.34
N THR A 6 -31.00 60.51 49.45
CA THR A 6 -31.08 61.23 50.74
C THR A 6 -31.44 62.73 50.67
N HIS A 7 -32.73 63.07 50.77
CA HIS A 7 -33.31 64.35 51.25
C HIS A 7 -34.85 64.22 51.18
N SER A 8 -35.70 64.79 52.03
CA SER A 8 -35.62 65.47 53.33
C SER A 8 -37.08 65.71 53.75
N PRO A 9 -37.38 65.79 55.06
CA PRO A 9 -38.72 66.04 55.60
C PRO A 9 -39.00 67.55 55.67
N SER A 10 -40.27 67.96 55.62
CA SER A 10 -40.66 69.30 56.04
C SER A 10 -42.00 69.27 56.75
N ALA A 11 -41.89 69.43 58.07
CA ALA A 11 -42.96 69.75 59.00
C ALA A 11 -42.96 71.27 59.22
N ARG A 12 -44.16 71.87 59.22
CA ARG A 12 -44.58 73.05 60.02
C ARG A 12 -46.09 73.22 59.77
N ASP A 13 -46.93 72.95 60.77
CA ASP A 13 -47.30 73.83 61.89
C ASP A 13 -48.22 74.99 61.47
N GLN A 14 -49.46 74.89 61.96
CA GLN A 14 -50.30 75.91 62.63
C GLN A 14 -51.76 75.70 62.22
N ALA A 15 -52.59 75.03 63.04
CA ALA A 15 -53.29 75.54 64.24
C ALA A 15 -54.55 76.38 63.87
N PRO A 16 -55.47 76.64 64.81
CA PRO A 16 -56.70 75.87 65.00
C PRO A 16 -57.94 76.72 64.66
N GLN A 17 -58.85 76.21 63.83
CA GLN A 17 -60.15 76.86 63.63
C GLN A 17 -61.30 75.89 63.88
N ALA A 18 -61.89 76.12 65.06
CA ALA A 18 -63.31 76.07 65.40
C ALA A 18 -64.22 75.14 64.57
N LEU A 19 -64.78 74.18 65.30
CA LEU A 19 -65.92 73.34 64.97
C LEU A 19 -67.12 74.14 64.44
N PRO A 20 -67.60 73.86 63.22
CA PRO A 20 -69.01 73.78 62.94
C PRO A 20 -69.45 72.32 63.01
N LEU A 21 -70.47 72.08 63.82
CA LEU A 21 -71.26 70.86 63.87
C LEU A 21 -71.98 70.68 62.51
N ILE A 22 -71.25 70.21 61.49
CA ILE A 22 -71.79 69.91 60.16
C ILE A 22 -72.30 68.47 60.19
N THR A 23 -73.61 68.38 60.34
CA THR A 23 -74.46 67.22 60.07
C THR A 23 -73.98 66.39 58.87
N PRO A 24 -74.03 65.05 58.92
CA PRO A 24 -73.48 64.19 57.88
C PRO A 24 -74.10 64.55 56.52
N PRO A 25 -73.31 64.99 55.52
CA PRO A 25 -73.86 65.15 54.18
C PRO A 25 -74.34 63.78 53.74
N ARG A 26 -75.65 63.68 53.48
CA ARG A 26 -76.28 62.48 52.93
C ARG A 26 -75.47 62.04 51.72
N ARG A 27 -74.68 60.97 51.90
CA ARG A 27 -73.82 60.33 50.91
C ARG A 27 -74.71 59.78 49.79
N TYR A 28 -74.99 60.65 48.84
CA TYR A 28 -75.67 60.36 47.59
C TYR A 28 -74.67 59.72 46.59
N PRO A 29 -75.17 59.11 45.51
CA PRO A 29 -74.73 57.83 44.93
C PRO A 29 -73.44 57.87 44.08
N ALA A 30 -72.44 58.71 44.38
CA ALA A 30 -71.18 58.73 43.60
C ALA A 30 -70.46 57.37 43.59
N ILE A 31 -70.49 56.66 44.72
CA ILE A 31 -69.99 55.29 44.83
C ILE A 31 -70.82 54.35 43.96
N ILE A 32 -72.14 54.52 43.92
CA ILE A 32 -73.05 53.67 43.13
C ILE A 32 -72.80 53.89 41.64
N HIS A 33 -72.63 55.13 41.18
CA HIS A 33 -72.28 55.41 39.79
C HIS A 33 -70.89 54.88 39.42
N ALA A 34 -69.88 55.04 40.29
CA ALA A 34 -68.56 54.45 40.06
C ALA A 34 -68.61 52.92 39.98
N VAL A 35 -69.42 52.28 40.83
CA VAL A 35 -69.65 50.84 40.79
C VAL A 35 -70.32 50.44 39.48
N VAL A 36 -71.40 51.12 39.07
CA VAL A 36 -72.11 50.82 37.81
C VAL A 36 -71.21 51.04 36.59
N PHE A 37 -70.46 52.14 36.53
CA PHE A 37 -69.50 52.39 35.45
C PHE A 37 -68.38 51.34 35.44
N SER A 38 -67.82 50.98 36.60
CA SER A 38 -66.79 49.94 36.67
C SER A 38 -67.33 48.57 36.28
N ALA A 39 -68.58 48.25 36.61
CA ALA A 39 -69.24 47.01 36.23
C ALA A 39 -69.46 46.91 34.71
N VAL A 40 -69.68 48.04 34.03
CA VAL A 40 -69.83 48.10 32.56
C VAL A 40 -68.48 48.12 31.85
N LEU A 41 -67.50 48.86 32.37
CA LEU A 41 -66.15 48.91 31.79
C LEU A 41 -65.34 47.63 32.03
N ALA A 42 -65.52 46.97 33.18
CA ALA A 42 -64.81 45.76 33.53
C ALA A 42 -64.87 44.68 32.44
N PRO A 43 -66.03 44.27 31.92
CA PRO A 43 -66.08 43.25 30.86
C PRO A 43 -65.45 43.73 29.54
N ILE A 44 -65.58 45.02 29.21
CA ILE A 44 -64.98 45.62 27.99
C ILE A 44 -63.45 45.53 28.05
N VAL A 45 -62.85 45.72 29.22
CA VAL A 45 -61.39 45.61 29.42
C VAL A 45 -60.95 44.16 29.69
N LEU A 46 -61.75 43.35 30.39
CA LEU A 46 -61.39 41.97 30.73
C LEU A 46 -61.46 41.02 29.52
N LEU A 47 -62.45 41.15 28.64
CA LEU A 47 -62.63 40.25 27.50
C LEU A 47 -61.38 40.18 26.60
N PRO A 48 -60.81 41.30 26.11
CA PRO A 48 -59.61 41.26 25.29
C PRO A 48 -58.40 40.74 26.07
N TYR A 49 -58.30 41.05 27.37
CA TYR A 49 -57.22 40.53 28.24
C TYR A 49 -57.28 39.01 28.39
N LEU A 50 -58.48 38.44 28.58
CA LEU A 50 -58.69 36.99 28.64
C LEU A 50 -58.34 36.31 27.32
N GLY A 51 -58.72 36.92 26.19
CA GLY A 51 -58.34 36.45 24.85
C GLY A 51 -56.82 36.44 24.65
N ALA A 52 -56.14 37.52 25.02
CA ALA A 52 -54.68 37.63 24.97
C ALA A 52 -54.00 36.58 25.86
N ARG A 53 -54.51 36.35 27.09
CA ARG A 53 -53.97 35.36 28.02
C ARG A 53 -54.03 33.94 27.46
N ARG A 54 -55.12 33.58 26.76
CA ARG A 54 -55.24 32.28 26.06
C ARG A 54 -54.21 32.16 24.93
N LYS A 55 -54.03 33.20 24.13
CA LYS A 55 -53.04 33.23 23.03
C LYS A 55 -51.60 33.11 23.56
N ILE A 56 -51.26 33.84 24.62
CA ILE A 56 -49.94 33.78 25.26
C ILE A 56 -49.66 32.36 25.75
N GLY A 57 -50.64 31.70 26.39
CA GLY A 57 -50.49 30.30 26.82
C GLY A 57 -50.27 29.33 25.66
N ALA A 58 -50.97 29.51 24.54
CA ALA A 58 -50.75 28.70 23.33
C ALA A 58 -49.34 28.91 22.75
N LEU A 59 -48.86 30.17 22.70
CA LEU A 59 -47.51 30.51 22.24
C LEU A 59 -46.42 29.89 23.11
N HIS A 60 -46.58 29.91 24.44
CA HIS A 60 -45.62 29.28 25.36
C HIS A 60 -45.56 27.76 25.15
N ARG A 61 -46.70 27.12 24.86
CA ARG A 61 -46.74 25.69 24.52
C ARG A 61 -46.02 25.40 23.20
N THR A 62 -46.16 26.26 22.19
CA THR A 62 -45.43 26.09 20.92
C THR A 62 -43.94 26.34 21.09
N LEU A 63 -43.53 27.35 21.87
CA LEU A 63 -42.13 27.58 22.20
C LEU A 63 -41.52 26.37 22.93
N GLY A 64 -42.22 25.85 23.95
CA GLY A 64 -41.76 24.66 24.65
C GLY A 64 -41.71 23.38 23.79
N ARG A 65 -42.52 23.29 22.71
CA ARG A 65 -42.40 22.20 21.71
C ARG A 65 -41.18 22.40 20.82
N LEU A 66 -41.00 23.61 20.29
CA LEU A 66 -39.84 23.95 19.45
C LEU A 66 -38.52 23.78 20.20
N GLU A 67 -38.45 24.18 21.47
CA GLU A 67 -37.26 23.96 22.32
C GLU A 67 -36.92 22.48 22.45
N LYS A 68 -37.94 21.61 22.63
CA LYS A 68 -37.75 20.15 22.67
C LYS A 68 -37.29 19.58 21.33
N GLU A 69 -37.82 20.09 20.23
CA GLU A 69 -37.39 19.68 18.89
C GLU A 69 -35.96 20.11 18.60
N ILE A 70 -35.58 21.35 18.97
CA ILE A 70 -34.21 21.85 18.82
C ILE A 70 -33.23 21.03 19.66
N THR A 71 -33.57 20.70 20.92
CA THR A 71 -32.67 19.87 21.74
C THR A 71 -32.55 18.46 21.17
N LYS A 72 -33.64 17.87 20.67
CA LYS A 72 -33.61 16.57 19.99
C LYS A 72 -32.72 16.58 18.74
N LEU A 73 -32.92 17.55 17.85
CA LEU A 73 -32.11 17.70 16.63
C LEU A 73 -30.64 17.95 16.96
N ARG A 74 -30.33 18.73 18.00
CA ARG A 74 -28.94 18.92 18.46
C ARG A 74 -28.32 17.63 18.97
N CYS A 75 -29.08 16.78 19.68
CA CYS A 75 -28.60 15.47 20.10
C CYS A 75 -28.36 14.54 18.91
N GLU A 76 -29.28 14.50 17.94
CA GLU A 76 -29.13 13.70 16.72
C GLU A 76 -27.96 14.16 15.85
N LEU A 77 -27.76 15.47 15.69
CA LEU A 77 -26.59 16.03 15.00
C LEU A 77 -25.28 15.67 15.70
N LYS A 78 -25.24 15.70 17.03
CA LYS A 78 -24.04 15.27 17.78
C LYS A 78 -23.74 13.79 17.59
N LEU A 79 -24.78 12.95 17.60
CA LEU A 79 -24.64 11.51 17.41
C LEU A 79 -24.20 11.16 15.98
N THR A 80 -24.75 11.83 14.98
CA THR A 80 -24.36 11.63 13.58
C THR A 80 -22.96 12.19 13.31
N ALA A 81 -22.59 13.33 13.91
CA ALA A 81 -21.25 13.87 13.82
C ALA A 81 -20.21 12.92 14.43
N SER A 82 -20.45 12.37 15.62
CA SER A 82 -19.52 11.42 16.24
C SER A 82 -19.41 10.10 15.47
N ALA A 83 -20.53 9.61 14.90
CA ALA A 83 -20.50 8.45 14.01
C ALA A 83 -19.70 8.73 12.72
N HIS A 84 -19.79 9.94 12.17
CA HIS A 84 -19.02 10.34 11.01
C HIS A 84 -17.52 10.46 11.30
N GLU A 85 -17.15 10.95 12.48
CA GLU A 85 -15.75 10.99 12.92
C GLU A 85 -15.17 9.58 13.08
N ALA A 86 -15.94 8.64 13.65
CA ALA A 86 -15.52 7.25 13.79
C ALA A 86 -15.29 6.58 12.42
N THR A 87 -16.24 6.71 11.49
CA THR A 87 -16.12 6.14 10.14
C THR A 87 -14.98 6.78 9.34
N SER A 88 -14.75 8.09 9.49
CA SER A 88 -13.63 8.78 8.87
C SER A 88 -12.27 8.30 9.41
N ALA A 89 -12.18 7.99 10.70
CA ALA A 89 -10.97 7.43 11.29
C ALA A 89 -10.69 6.01 10.75
N GLU A 90 -11.72 5.18 10.59
CA GLU A 90 -11.58 3.86 9.96
C GLU A 90 -11.13 3.97 8.50
N PHE A 91 -11.70 4.90 7.73
CA PHE A 91 -11.30 5.11 6.33
C PHE A 91 -9.83 5.52 6.21
N ARG A 92 -9.34 6.41 7.10
CA ARG A 92 -7.91 6.76 7.15
C ARG A 92 -7.04 5.55 7.45
N ARG A 93 -7.44 4.72 8.42
CA ARG A 93 -6.72 3.48 8.75
C ARG A 93 -6.68 2.51 7.56
N LEU A 94 -7.78 2.33 6.85
CA LEU A 94 -7.82 1.50 5.64
C LEU A 94 -6.96 2.08 4.52
N GLN A 95 -6.96 3.40 4.36
CA GLN A 95 -6.11 4.08 3.38
C GLN A 95 -4.61 3.89 3.69
N ASP A 96 -4.23 3.98 4.97
CA ASP A 96 -2.86 3.74 5.41
C ASP A 96 -2.43 2.29 5.19
N LEU A 97 -3.30 1.32 5.49
CA LEU A 97 -3.06 -0.10 5.19
C LEU A 97 -2.94 -0.36 3.69
N ALA A 98 -3.83 0.22 2.88
CA ALA A 98 -3.77 0.12 1.42
C ALA A 98 -2.48 0.73 0.86
N ARG A 99 -2.02 1.85 1.41
CA ARG A 99 -0.75 2.46 1.04
C ARG A 99 0.44 1.60 1.44
N GLY A 100 0.43 1.02 2.65
CA GLY A 100 1.46 0.11 3.13
C GLY A 100 1.61 -1.12 2.24
N THR A 101 0.50 -1.79 1.96
CA THR A 101 0.46 -2.96 1.06
C THR A 101 0.90 -2.62 -0.37
N ALA A 102 0.54 -1.44 -0.89
CA ALA A 102 1.00 -0.98 -2.20
C ALA A 102 2.54 -0.77 -2.23
N THR A 103 3.11 -0.21 -1.15
CA THR A 103 4.57 -0.06 -1.04
C THR A 103 5.29 -1.40 -0.95
N GLU A 104 4.79 -2.34 -0.14
CA GLU A 104 5.34 -3.69 -0.01
C GLU A 104 5.29 -4.47 -1.33
N LEU A 105 4.16 -4.40 -2.05
CA LEU A 105 4.03 -5.01 -3.38
C LEU A 105 5.02 -4.40 -4.38
N GLY A 106 5.22 -3.08 -4.32
CA GLY A 106 6.21 -2.38 -5.13
C GLY A 106 7.64 -2.86 -4.86
N GLU A 107 8.01 -3.07 -3.59
CA GLU A 107 9.31 -3.63 -3.22
C GLU A 107 9.48 -5.08 -3.62
N ALA A 108 8.44 -5.91 -3.43
CA ALA A 108 8.44 -7.31 -3.85
C ALA A 108 8.65 -7.44 -5.36
N ARG A 109 7.97 -6.60 -6.17
CA ARG A 109 8.17 -6.55 -7.63
C ARG A 109 9.59 -6.14 -8.00
N LYS A 110 10.17 -5.15 -7.33
CA LYS A 110 11.57 -4.76 -7.55
C LYS A 110 12.55 -5.90 -7.23
N LYS A 111 12.32 -6.64 -6.15
CA LYS A 111 13.14 -7.81 -5.78
C LYS A 111 12.99 -8.94 -6.81
N ALA A 112 11.78 -9.20 -7.29
CA ALA A 112 11.54 -10.20 -8.33
C ALA A 112 12.27 -9.85 -9.64
N ALA A 113 12.15 -8.60 -10.10
CA ALA A 113 12.84 -8.13 -11.30
C ALA A 113 14.38 -8.22 -11.18
N LYS A 114 14.95 -7.94 -9.99
CA LYS A 114 16.38 -8.12 -9.74
C LYS A 114 16.81 -9.58 -9.86
N ARG A 115 16.06 -10.50 -9.26
CA ARG A 115 16.34 -11.94 -9.34
C ARG A 115 16.27 -12.46 -10.77
N GLU A 116 15.28 -12.01 -11.54
CA GLU A 116 15.15 -12.38 -12.95
C GLU A 116 16.34 -11.87 -13.76
N ALA A 117 16.79 -10.63 -13.52
CA ALA A 117 18.00 -10.10 -14.16
C ALA A 117 19.26 -10.89 -13.78
N GLU A 118 19.41 -11.28 -12.50
CA GLU A 118 20.51 -12.13 -12.03
C GLU A 118 20.47 -13.52 -12.69
N GLN A 119 19.29 -14.13 -12.81
CA GLN A 119 19.11 -15.41 -13.50
C GLN A 119 19.53 -15.33 -14.97
N LEU A 120 19.13 -14.27 -15.69
CA LEU A 120 19.55 -14.09 -17.08
C LEU A 120 21.07 -13.94 -17.25
N VAL A 121 21.77 -13.39 -16.25
CA VAL A 121 23.24 -13.31 -16.27
C VAL A 121 23.86 -14.70 -16.06
N VAL A 122 23.34 -15.46 -15.09
CA VAL A 122 23.79 -16.84 -14.82
C VAL A 122 23.55 -17.74 -16.03
N ASP A 123 22.36 -17.66 -16.63
CA ASP A 123 22.00 -18.46 -17.80
C ASP A 123 22.91 -18.14 -19.01
N LYS A 124 23.20 -16.85 -19.23
CA LYS A 124 24.15 -16.44 -20.28
C LYS A 124 25.56 -16.95 -20.02
N ALA A 125 26.03 -16.89 -18.77
CA ALA A 125 27.34 -17.42 -18.39
C ALA A 125 27.40 -18.94 -18.65
N MET A 126 26.39 -19.69 -18.20
CA MET A 126 26.26 -21.12 -18.43
C MET A 126 26.23 -21.47 -19.92
N GLN A 127 25.46 -20.74 -20.73
CA GLN A 127 25.45 -20.92 -22.19
C GLN A 127 26.82 -20.67 -22.81
N SER A 128 27.54 -19.64 -22.36
CA SER A 128 28.89 -19.35 -22.86
C SER A 128 29.89 -20.44 -22.49
N ASP A 129 29.78 -21.03 -21.30
CA ASP A 129 30.66 -22.10 -20.85
C ASP A 129 30.37 -23.41 -21.60
N ILE A 130 29.10 -23.73 -21.83
CA ILE A 130 28.71 -24.87 -22.68
C ILE A 130 29.28 -24.68 -24.11
N GLN A 131 29.16 -23.47 -24.68
CA GLN A 131 29.72 -23.20 -26.00
C GLN A 131 31.24 -23.38 -26.03
N LYS A 132 31.97 -22.90 -25.02
CA LYS A 132 33.43 -23.12 -24.91
C LYS A 132 33.78 -24.60 -24.84
N LEU A 133 33.09 -25.37 -24.02
CA LEU A 133 33.33 -26.82 -23.91
C LEU A 133 33.08 -27.53 -25.24
N LEU A 134 32.05 -27.14 -25.98
CA LEU A 134 31.78 -27.67 -27.31
C LEU A 134 32.89 -27.31 -28.31
N THR A 135 33.37 -26.05 -28.32
CA THR A 135 34.48 -25.63 -29.20
C THR A 135 35.79 -26.34 -28.84
N ASP A 136 36.09 -26.52 -27.56
CA ASP A 136 37.30 -27.21 -27.10
C ASP A 136 37.26 -28.68 -27.46
N THR A 137 36.09 -29.32 -27.28
CA THR A 137 35.86 -30.72 -27.69
C THR A 137 36.02 -30.87 -29.21
N GLN A 138 35.49 -29.92 -29.99
CA GLN A 138 35.65 -29.91 -31.44
C GLN A 138 37.12 -29.75 -31.84
N HIS A 139 37.85 -28.84 -31.19
CA HIS A 139 39.26 -28.61 -31.45
C HIS A 139 40.09 -29.87 -31.14
N SER A 140 39.87 -30.50 -29.99
CA SER A 140 40.49 -31.77 -29.62
C SER A 140 40.22 -32.87 -30.66
N ARG A 141 38.98 -33.00 -31.14
CA ARG A 141 38.63 -33.95 -32.22
C ARG A 141 39.37 -33.67 -33.52
N THR A 142 39.53 -32.40 -33.91
CA THR A 142 40.30 -32.05 -35.11
C THR A 142 41.79 -32.36 -34.97
N GLN A 143 42.37 -32.10 -33.79
CA GLN A 143 43.76 -32.47 -33.51
C GLN A 143 43.95 -33.99 -33.55
N ALA A 144 43.07 -34.76 -32.90
CA ALA A 144 43.11 -36.22 -32.92
C ALA A 144 42.96 -36.78 -34.36
N ALA A 145 42.10 -36.17 -35.19
CA ALA A 145 41.99 -36.53 -36.60
C ALA A 145 43.28 -36.26 -37.39
N SER A 146 43.94 -35.13 -37.14
CA SER A 146 45.22 -34.79 -37.77
C SER A 146 46.36 -35.76 -37.37
N LEU A 147 46.44 -36.13 -36.08
CA LEU A 147 47.40 -37.11 -35.58
C LEU A 147 47.15 -38.49 -36.20
N ARG A 148 45.89 -38.88 -36.42
CA ARG A 148 45.54 -40.11 -37.12
C ARG A 148 46.00 -40.09 -38.57
N ALA A 149 45.77 -38.99 -39.29
CA ALA A 149 46.22 -38.84 -40.67
C ALA A 149 47.76 -38.91 -40.79
N LEU A 150 48.49 -38.28 -39.87
CA LEU A 150 49.95 -38.40 -39.77
C LEU A 150 50.39 -39.84 -39.49
N GLY A 151 49.70 -40.54 -38.58
CA GLY A 151 49.96 -41.95 -38.30
C GLY A 151 49.80 -42.85 -39.53
N THR A 152 48.75 -42.64 -40.33
CA THR A 152 48.56 -43.37 -41.59
C THR A 152 49.68 -43.08 -42.58
N SER A 153 50.04 -41.81 -42.80
CA SER A 153 51.14 -41.45 -43.71
C SER A 153 52.49 -42.03 -43.26
N LEU A 154 52.78 -42.07 -41.96
CA LEU A 154 54.01 -42.69 -41.43
C LEU A 154 54.02 -44.20 -41.63
N ALA A 155 52.87 -44.87 -41.52
CA ALA A 155 52.76 -46.30 -41.81
C ALA A 155 53.02 -46.57 -43.30
N ASP A 156 52.48 -45.74 -44.20
CA ASP A 156 52.70 -45.86 -45.64
C ASP A 156 54.18 -45.62 -46.00
N ILE A 157 54.83 -44.61 -45.40
CA ILE A 157 56.28 -44.37 -45.58
C ILE A 157 57.09 -45.57 -45.09
N ALA A 158 56.75 -46.13 -43.92
CA ALA A 158 57.45 -47.31 -43.40
C ALA A 158 57.30 -48.53 -44.31
N ALA A 159 56.09 -48.74 -44.86
CA ALA A 159 55.84 -49.81 -45.83
C ALA A 159 56.62 -49.60 -47.14
N PHE A 160 56.65 -48.37 -47.65
CA PHE A 160 57.46 -48.02 -48.82
C PHE A 160 58.96 -48.21 -48.57
N MET A 161 59.48 -47.81 -47.41
CA MET A 161 60.88 -48.03 -47.05
C MET A 161 61.22 -49.53 -46.99
N GLU A 162 60.32 -50.35 -46.44
CA GLU A 162 60.46 -51.82 -46.42
C GLU A 162 60.47 -52.41 -47.83
N GLU A 163 59.57 -51.97 -48.71
CA GLU A 163 59.50 -52.37 -50.12
C GLU A 163 60.78 -51.99 -50.89
N VAL A 164 61.26 -50.75 -50.73
CA VAL A 164 62.52 -50.29 -51.32
C VAL A 164 63.72 -51.12 -50.82
N GLU A 165 63.80 -51.45 -49.52
CA GLU A 165 64.86 -52.32 -49.01
C GLU A 165 64.84 -53.72 -49.64
N LEU A 166 63.65 -54.25 -49.94
CA LEU A 166 63.46 -55.53 -50.62
C LEU A 166 63.93 -55.47 -52.09
N ASP A 167 63.56 -54.44 -52.83
CA ASP A 167 63.89 -54.28 -54.26
C ASP A 167 65.40 -54.10 -54.51
N PHE A 168 66.10 -53.34 -53.66
CA PHE A 168 67.54 -53.11 -53.81
C PHE A 168 68.43 -54.23 -53.25
N GLY A 169 67.85 -55.30 -52.69
CA GLY A 169 68.59 -56.44 -52.14
C GLY A 169 69.51 -56.08 -50.96
N MET A 170 69.26 -54.94 -50.29
CA MET A 170 70.08 -54.47 -49.16
C MET A 170 69.72 -55.13 -47.82
N GLY A 171 68.78 -56.08 -47.82
CA GLY A 171 68.18 -56.73 -46.64
C GLY A 171 69.09 -57.52 -45.68
N VAL A 172 70.42 -57.40 -45.77
CA VAL A 172 71.36 -58.15 -44.91
C VAL A 172 72.07 -57.28 -43.86
N ARG A 173 72.04 -55.94 -43.97
CA ARG A 173 72.57 -55.08 -42.90
C ARG A 173 71.48 -54.75 -41.88
N ARG A 174 71.39 -55.60 -40.86
CA ARG A 174 70.57 -55.53 -39.62
C ARG A 174 70.46 -54.14 -38.91
N ARG A 175 71.18 -53.12 -39.36
CA ARG A 175 71.29 -51.83 -38.68
C ARG A 175 70.06 -50.94 -38.89
N ASP A 176 69.42 -50.99 -40.07
CA ASP A 176 68.37 -50.03 -40.44
C ASP A 176 66.93 -50.56 -40.29
N GLN A 177 66.72 -51.88 -40.17
CA GLN A 177 65.41 -52.48 -39.82
C GLN A 177 64.77 -51.87 -38.57
N ARG A 178 65.60 -51.47 -37.60
CA ARG A 178 65.13 -50.83 -36.36
C ARG A 178 64.47 -49.47 -36.61
N GLY A 179 64.84 -48.76 -37.67
CA GLY A 179 64.23 -47.48 -38.04
C GLY A 179 62.81 -47.67 -38.56
N ILE A 180 62.62 -48.63 -39.47
CA ILE A 180 61.32 -48.96 -40.07
C ILE A 180 60.35 -49.48 -39.00
N GLU A 181 60.78 -50.39 -38.13
CA GLU A 181 59.96 -50.89 -37.03
C GLU A 181 59.55 -49.79 -36.05
N ARG A 182 60.44 -48.83 -35.77
CA ARG A 182 60.12 -47.67 -34.92
C ARG A 182 59.06 -46.78 -35.55
N LEU A 183 59.14 -46.53 -36.86
CA LEU A 183 58.13 -45.76 -37.58
C LEU A 183 56.76 -46.47 -37.54
N ARG A 184 56.74 -47.79 -37.77
CA ARG A 184 55.53 -48.60 -37.71
C ARG A 184 54.90 -48.61 -36.31
N LEU A 185 55.72 -48.76 -35.26
CA LEU A 185 55.28 -48.68 -33.87
C LEU A 185 54.77 -47.28 -33.50
N LEU A 186 55.42 -46.22 -34.00
CA LEU A 186 54.99 -44.86 -33.76
C LEU A 186 53.64 -44.57 -34.45
N ALA A 187 53.47 -45.02 -35.70
CA ALA A 187 52.21 -44.94 -36.42
C ALA A 187 51.08 -45.67 -35.67
N LEU A 188 51.34 -46.90 -35.21
CA LEU A 188 50.39 -47.67 -34.39
C LEU A 188 50.02 -46.95 -33.09
N ARG A 189 50.99 -46.33 -32.41
CA ARG A 189 50.72 -45.54 -31.19
C ARG A 189 49.86 -44.31 -31.48
N MET A 190 50.13 -43.58 -32.56
CA MET A 190 49.30 -42.43 -32.96
C MET A 190 47.88 -42.87 -33.31
N GLN A 191 47.72 -44.04 -33.93
CA GLN A 191 46.42 -44.61 -34.25
C GLN A 191 45.68 -45.10 -33.00
N SER A 192 46.36 -45.73 -32.04
CA SER A 192 45.75 -46.23 -30.80
C SER A 192 45.30 -45.12 -29.86
N LEU A 193 46.06 -44.01 -29.77
CA LEU A 193 45.65 -42.84 -28.99
C LEU A 193 44.32 -42.29 -29.48
N SER A 194 44.10 -42.30 -30.79
CA SER A 194 42.84 -41.86 -31.39
C SER A 194 41.65 -42.82 -31.18
N GLN A 195 41.90 -44.08 -30.77
CA GLN A 195 40.86 -45.07 -30.49
C GLN A 195 40.40 -45.00 -29.03
N LEU A 196 41.33 -44.74 -28.10
CA LEU A 196 41.03 -44.54 -26.68
C LEU A 196 40.04 -43.39 -26.46
N ASP A 197 40.22 -42.26 -27.14
CA ASP A 197 39.30 -41.12 -27.08
C ASP A 197 37.86 -41.48 -27.52
N ARG A 198 37.71 -42.52 -28.35
CA ARG A 198 36.42 -42.95 -28.87
C ARG A 198 35.70 -43.90 -27.91
N GLU A 199 36.44 -44.66 -27.14
CA GLU A 199 35.90 -45.62 -26.17
C GLU A 199 35.42 -44.95 -24.88
N GLU A 200 36.13 -43.90 -24.42
CA GLU A 200 35.70 -43.15 -23.23
C GLU A 200 34.36 -42.45 -23.45
N CYS A 201 34.16 -41.85 -24.64
CA CYS A 201 32.91 -41.15 -24.98
C CYS A 201 31.70 -42.12 -25.13
N GLY A 202 31.95 -43.41 -25.38
CA GLY A 202 30.89 -44.41 -25.53
C GLY A 202 30.39 -45.04 -24.21
N LYS A 203 31.17 -44.96 -23.13
CA LYS A 203 30.82 -45.60 -21.84
C LYS A 203 29.96 -44.70 -20.95
N GLU A 204 30.20 -43.38 -20.93
CA GLU A 204 29.42 -42.45 -20.10
C GLU A 204 27.92 -42.41 -20.47
N GLY A 205 27.57 -42.67 -21.73
CA GLY A 205 26.18 -42.68 -22.18
C GLY A 205 25.34 -43.88 -21.71
N ARG A 206 25.94 -44.96 -21.19
CA ARG A 206 25.22 -46.18 -20.79
C ARG A 206 24.93 -46.30 -19.29
N GLU A 207 25.63 -45.55 -18.44
CA GLU A 207 25.40 -45.62 -16.97
C GLU A 207 24.40 -44.57 -16.46
N SER A 208 23.96 -43.64 -17.31
CA SER A 208 23.01 -42.59 -16.94
C SER A 208 21.56 -42.85 -17.38
N SER A 209 21.24 -44.07 -17.84
CA SER A 209 19.87 -44.54 -18.15
C SER A 209 19.48 -45.68 -17.21
#